data_AF-A0A8T3ZLT1-F1
#
_entry.id   AF-A0A8T3ZLT1-F1
#
_cell.length_a   1.000
_cell.length_b   1.000
_cell.length_c   1.000
_cell.angle_alpha   90.00
_cell.angle_beta   90.00
_cell.angle_gamma   90.00
#
_symmetry.space_group_name_H-M   'P 1'
#
loop_
_entity.id
_entity.type
_entity.pdbx_description
1 polymer ?
#
loop_
_entity_poly.entity_id
_entity_poly.type
_entity_poly.pdbx_seq_one_letter_code
_entity_poly.pdbx_strand_id
1 'polypeptide(L)' 'MTETSRQGDGIAKVDGFVIFVKGGQPGQDAKIKITQVGRRFAIAEMV' A
#
# COMPACT_ATOMS: atom_id res chain seq x y z
N MET A 1 -3.83 -12.30 11.54
CA MET A 1 -4.69 -12.70 10.42
C MET A 1 -4.68 -11.57 9.41
N THR A 2 -3.98 -11.75 8.30
CA THR A 2 -3.81 -10.73 7.27
C THR A 2 -4.97 -10.86 6.30
N GLU A 3 -5.83 -9.85 6.28
CA GLU A 3 -7.00 -9.80 5.42
C GLU A 3 -6.53 -9.50 4.00
N THR A 4 -6.31 -10.54 3.20
CA THR A 4 -6.16 -10.39 1.75
C THR A 4 -7.53 -9.99 1.22
N SER A 5 -7.77 -8.68 1.14
CA SER A 5 -8.87 -8.15 0.35
C SER A 5 -8.78 -8.75 -1.04
N ARG A 6 -9.87 -9.40 -1.49
CA ARG A 6 -9.98 -10.21 -2.71
C ARG A 6 -9.85 -9.42 -4.02
N GLN A 7 -9.18 -8.27 -3.98
CA GLN A 7 -9.08 -7.31 -5.09
C GLN A 7 -7.62 -7.00 -5.49
N GLY A 8 -6.62 -7.50 -4.75
CA GLY A 8 -5.20 -7.35 -5.10
C GLY A 8 -4.60 -5.98 -4.80
N ASP A 9 -5.35 -5.10 -4.14
CA ASP A 9 -4.86 -3.82 -3.64
C ASP A 9 -4.36 -3.97 -2.20
N GLY A 10 -3.09 -3.66 -1.98
CA GLY A 10 -2.44 -3.71 -0.68
C GLY A 10 -2.59 -2.38 0.06
N ILE A 11 -2.89 -2.42 1.34
CA ILE A 11 -2.89 -1.22 2.19
C ILE A 11 -1.67 -1.30 3.10
N ALA A 12 -0.72 -0.40 2.91
CA ALA A 12 0.43 -0.22 3.78
C ALA A 12 0.13 0.88 4.81
N LYS A 13 0.50 0.66 6.06
CA LYS A 13 0.37 1.66 7.12
C LYS A 13 1.74 1.91 7.73
N VAL A 14 2.23 3.13 7.63
CA VAL A 14 3.55 3.53 8.13
C VAL A 14 3.33 4.68 9.10
N ASP A 15 3.66 4.48 10.38
CA ASP A 15 3.58 5.50 11.43
C ASP A 15 2.23 6.25 11.51
N GLY A 16 1.11 5.52 11.34
CA GLY A 16 -0.23 6.11 11.32
C GLY A 16 -0.65 6.71 9.99
N PHE A 17 0.26 6.82 9.03
CA PHE A 17 -0.02 7.27 7.67
C PHE A 17 -0.45 6.10 6.77
N VAL A 18 -1.57 6.24 6.07
CA VAL A 18 -2.14 5.20 5.21
C VAL A 18 -1.63 5.37 3.78
N ILE A 19 -1.09 4.30 3.22
CA ILE A 19 -0.54 4.26 1.87
C ILE A 19 -1.26 3.16 1.11
N PHE A 20 -1.95 3.54 0.03
CA PHE A 20 -2.61 2.61 -0.87
C PHE A 20 -1.59 2.14 -1.91
N VAL A 21 -1.29 0.84 -1.92
CA VAL A 21 -0.32 0.21 -2.81
C VAL A 21 -1.08 -0.63 -3.84
N LYS A 22 -1.11 -0.17 -5.08
CA LYS A 22 -1.76 -0.91 -6.16
C LYS A 22 -0.94 -2.17 -6.49
N GLY A 23 -1.57 -3.35 -6.39
CA GLY A 23 -0.93 -4.65 -6.60
C GLY A 23 -0.16 -5.19 -5.39
N GLY A 24 -0.11 -4.46 -4.27
CA GLY A 24 0.67 -4.86 -3.10
C GLY A 24 0.13 -6.13 -2.45
N GLN A 25 0.99 -7.12 -2.23
CA GLN A 25 0.63 -8.34 -1.48
C GLN A 25 1.02 -8.19 0.00
N PRO A 26 0.10 -8.46 0.94
CA PRO A 26 0.41 -8.41 2.36
C PRO A 26 1.44 -9.47 2.75
N GLY A 27 2.46 -9.05 3.50
CA GLY A 27 3.51 -9.94 4.03
C GLY A 27 4.72 -10.13 3.11
N GLN A 28 4.82 -9.39 2.01
CA GLN A 28 5.99 -9.38 1.14
C GLN A 28 6.73 -8.04 1.23
N ASP A 29 8.05 -8.09 1.43
CA ASP A 29 8.92 -6.91 1.31
C ASP A 29 9.08 -6.56 -0.17
N ALA A 30 8.24 -5.64 -0.66
CA ALA A 30 8.31 -5.13 -2.02
C ALA A 30 8.75 -3.66 -2.02
N LYS A 31 9.53 -3.27 -3.04
CA LYS A 31 9.81 -1.86 -3.27
C LYS A 31 8.59 -1.24 -3.93
N ILE A 32 8.09 -0.18 -3.32
CA ILE A 32 6.96 0.60 -3.82
C ILE A 32 7.44 2.00 -4.17
N LYS A 33 6.90 2.56 -5.25
CA LYS A 33 7.14 3.94 -5.65
C LYS A 33 5.90 4.76 -5.34
N ILE A 34 6.07 5.79 -4.51
CA ILE A 34 4.99 6.75 -4.25
C ILE A 34 4.81 7.61 -5.49
N THR A 35 3.60 7.61 -6.05
CA THR A 35 3.25 8.45 -7.22
C THR A 35 2.43 9.65 -6.84
N GLN A 36 1.69 9.58 -5.73
CA GLN A 36 0.90 10.71 -5.26
C GLN A 36 0.85 10.75 -3.74
N VAL A 37 1.07 11.92 -3.14
CA VAL A 37 0.91 12.14 -1.70
C VAL A 37 -0.25 13.10 -1.48
N GLY A 38 -1.25 12.66 -0.73
CA GLY A 38 -2.37 13.47 -0.27
C GLY A 38 -2.22 13.87 1.20
N ARG A 39 -3.16 14.70 1.68
CA ARG A 39 -3.13 15.24 3.05
C ARG A 39 -3.38 14.19 4.15
N ARG A 40 -4.03 13.07 3.81
CA ARG A 40 -4.44 12.02 4.74
C ARG A 40 -3.98 10.62 4.32
N PHE A 41 -3.50 10.46 3.08
CA PHE A 41 -3.06 9.19 2.53
C PHE A 41 -2.10 9.43 1.36
N ALA A 42 -1.29 8.44 1.02
CA ALA A 42 -0.54 8.41 -0.23
C ALA A 42 -0.99 7.24 -1.12
N ILE A 43 -0.73 7.37 -2.42
CA ILE A 43 -0.89 6.33 -3.42
C ILE A 43 0.49 5.95 -3.92
N ALA A 44 0.73 4.65 -3.97
CA ALA A 44 1.96 4.05 -4.46
C ALA A 44 1.66 2.88 -5.41
N GLU A 45 2.62 2.57 -6.25
CA GLU A 45 2.61 1.43 -7.17
C GLU A 45 3.84 0.55 -6.92
N MET A 46 3.72 -0.76 -7.10
CA MET A 46 4.88 -1.65 -7.07
C MET A 46 5.79 -1.41 -8.27
N VAL A 47 7.11 -1.47 -8.03
CA VAL A 47 8.16 -1.43 -9.05
C VAL A 47 8.93 -2.73 -9.11
#